data_AF-A0A2V2ZLD8-F1
#
_entry.id   AF-A0A2V2ZLD8-F1
#
_cell.length_a   1.000
_cell.length_b   1.000
_cell.length_c   1.000
_cell.angle_alpha   90.00
_cell.angle_beta   90.00
_cell.angle_gamma   90.00
#
_symmetry.space_group_name_H-M   'P 1'
#
loop_
_entity.id
_entity.type
_entity.pdbx_description
1 polymer ?
#
loop_
_entity_poly.entity_id
_entity_poly.type
_entity_poly.pdbx_seq_one_letter_code
_entity_poly.pdbx_strand_id
1 'polypeptide(L)'
;MVNKANPLSIKSIEIKKLFGYYDYEIPSNNNFDLSQLLIIYGDNGSGKTTILKMLFWLLSTRNKSGYKTKLAQTKFEKISIKFHNGAEIGAIRKNNNYIGEYNYYVKKNNKNTISLDLKVTPDITIDLDDSSEDGRKYLKILEFIKNLNISVFYLSDDRKILNSINSSDNESYRNNIILNESDILFSKDYEKVGIKRLLHEKKVALEPSVDRLFEWVRTKVISGSKTGEKNSQVIFTDLIKNVFTPNKAIQQIESKNELIKEIENVESRVGPYVKLGLIEKFDSKTIKETITLSKDNNQLKQLQTILAPYIESINAKLEALEKIKDTLNAFISSINNYFTNKTISFHLNTGFKLKQNGEEIEFSYLSSGEKQLLLLFINTITSAEIATIFIIDEPEISLNIKWQRNLIDTLLKFSNEKNIQYILSTHSLELLSTNIDNVTKLENLNGSKKEA
;
A
#
# COMPACT_ATOMS: atom_id res chain seq x y z
N MET A 1 -8.45 -22.49 1.76
CA MET A 1 -7.17 -22.52 1.01
C MET A 1 -6.05 -22.46 2.04
N VAL A 2 -5.08 -23.37 1.97
CA VAL A 2 -3.91 -23.33 2.85
C VAL A 2 -3.14 -22.05 2.50
N ASN A 3 -3.15 -21.05 3.38
CA ASN A 3 -2.36 -19.83 3.24
C ASN A 3 -0.89 -20.26 3.14
N LYS A 4 -0.31 -20.18 1.93
CA LYS A 4 1.13 -20.30 1.76
C LYS A 4 1.73 -19.07 2.42
N ALA A 5 2.53 -19.27 3.48
CA ALA A 5 3.25 -18.20 4.17
C ALA A 5 3.93 -17.29 3.14
N ASN A 6 3.70 -15.97 3.26
CA ASN A 6 4.29 -14.97 2.39
C ASN A 6 5.83 -15.13 2.38
N PRO A 7 6.47 -15.54 1.29
CA PRO A 7 7.91 -15.83 1.31
C PRO A 7 8.75 -14.57 1.58
N LEU A 8 8.18 -13.38 1.38
CA LEU A 8 8.84 -12.09 1.61
C LEU A 8 8.54 -11.50 2.99
N SER A 9 7.76 -12.19 3.83
CA SER A 9 7.53 -11.73 5.20
C SER A 9 8.75 -11.98 6.10
N ILE A 10 8.88 -11.13 7.10
CA ILE A 10 9.83 -11.29 8.21
C ILE A 10 9.37 -12.49 9.03
N LYS A 11 10.27 -13.46 9.17
CA LYS A 11 10.12 -14.65 9.99
C LYS A 11 10.49 -14.38 11.44
N SER A 12 11.62 -13.69 11.67
CA SER A 12 12.09 -13.38 13.02
C SER A 12 13.03 -12.18 13.02
N ILE A 13 13.03 -11.45 14.12
CA ILE A 13 13.89 -10.31 14.40
C ILE A 13 14.63 -10.63 15.71
N GLU A 14 15.95 -10.53 15.68
CA GLU A 14 16.82 -10.69 16.85
C GLU A 14 17.48 -9.35 17.14
N ILE A 15 17.37 -8.86 18.38
CA ILE A 15 18.01 -7.62 18.83
C ILE A 15 18.75 -7.91 20.13
N LYS A 16 20.04 -7.53 20.19
CA LYS A 16 20.85 -7.63 21.41
C LYS A 16 21.32 -6.26 21.88
N LYS A 17 21.31 -6.09 23.20
CA LYS A 17 21.72 -4.89 23.94
C LYS A 17 21.11 -3.60 23.38
N LEU A 18 19.84 -3.61 23.01
CA LEU A 18 19.12 -2.38 22.73
C LEU A 18 19.13 -1.50 23.98
N PHE A 19 19.52 -0.23 23.80
CA PHE A 19 19.82 0.71 24.88
C PHE A 19 20.93 0.25 25.86
N GLY A 20 21.65 -0.82 25.52
CA GLY A 20 22.71 -1.46 26.31
C GLY A 20 22.23 -2.59 27.23
N TYR A 21 20.93 -2.91 27.29
CA TYR A 21 20.41 -3.85 28.30
C TYR A 21 19.24 -4.74 27.85
N TYR A 22 18.51 -4.38 26.80
CA TYR A 22 17.41 -5.21 26.29
C TYR A 22 17.89 -6.19 25.22
N ASP A 23 17.57 -7.47 25.42
CA ASP A 23 17.70 -8.52 24.41
C ASP A 23 16.31 -9.01 24.04
N TYR A 24 15.97 -8.97 22.75
CA TYR A 24 14.67 -9.32 22.21
C TYR A 24 14.79 -10.35 21.09
N GLU A 25 13.87 -11.30 21.08
CA GLU A 25 13.58 -12.20 19.96
C GLU A 25 12.10 -12.05 19.61
N ILE A 26 11.80 -11.71 18.36
CA ILE A 26 10.45 -11.37 17.89
C ILE A 26 10.15 -12.18 16.63
N PRO A 27 9.15 -13.07 16.61
CA PRO A 27 8.33 -13.48 17.75
C PRO A 27 9.14 -14.29 18.79
N SER A 28 8.82 -14.14 20.08
CA SER A 28 9.53 -14.81 21.17
C SER A 28 9.13 -16.27 21.38
N ASN A 29 7.90 -16.66 20.98
CA ASN A 29 7.41 -18.05 20.93
C ASN A 29 6.01 -18.09 20.30
N ASN A 30 5.91 -18.02 18.97
CA ASN A 30 4.60 -18.15 18.30
C ASN A 30 4.59 -19.36 17.35
N ASN A 31 3.65 -20.28 17.58
CA ASN A 31 3.30 -21.36 16.66
C ASN A 31 2.38 -20.90 15.52
N PHE A 32 2.01 -19.61 15.51
CA PHE A 32 1.09 -19.01 14.56
C PHE A 32 1.82 -18.40 13.36
N ASP A 33 1.14 -18.39 12.20
CA ASP A 33 1.66 -17.78 10.98
C ASP A 33 1.51 -16.24 11.04
N LEU A 34 2.62 -15.55 11.31
CA LEU A 34 2.70 -14.09 11.38
C LEU A 34 3.04 -13.45 10.02
N SER A 35 2.85 -14.18 8.92
CA SER A 35 3.24 -13.72 7.58
C SER A 35 2.39 -12.56 7.05
N GLN A 36 1.18 -12.36 7.59
CA GLN A 36 0.29 -11.24 7.26
C GLN A 36 0.28 -10.13 8.33
N LEU A 37 0.40 -10.49 9.61
CA LEU A 37 0.29 -9.53 10.72
C LEU A 37 1.21 -9.92 11.88
N LEU A 38 2.00 -8.96 12.34
CA LEU A 38 2.80 -9.04 13.57
C LEU A 38 2.51 -7.79 14.41
N ILE A 39 2.01 -7.99 15.62
CA ILE A 39 1.75 -6.91 16.57
C ILE A 39 2.78 -6.99 17.70
N ILE A 40 3.52 -5.91 17.90
CA ILE A 40 4.52 -5.76 18.95
C ILE A 40 3.90 -4.98 20.11
N TYR A 41 3.84 -5.65 21.26
CA TYR A 41 3.35 -5.09 22.52
C TYR A 41 4.48 -4.99 23.55
N GLY A 42 4.45 -3.97 24.40
CA GLY A 42 5.38 -3.83 25.51
C GLY A 42 5.20 -2.51 26.24
N ASP A 43 5.72 -2.41 27.46
CA ASP A 43 5.55 -1.23 28.32
C ASP A 43 6.21 0.04 27.74
N ASN A 44 5.86 1.21 28.29
CA ASN A 44 6.51 2.47 27.93
C ASN A 44 8.01 2.36 28.19
N GLY A 45 8.83 2.76 27.21
CA GLY A 45 10.28 2.65 27.31
C GLY A 45 10.88 1.29 26.92
N SER A 46 10.07 0.29 26.55
CA SER A 46 10.54 -0.99 25.99
C SER A 46 11.21 -0.86 24.60
N GLY A 47 11.09 0.31 23.95
CA GLY A 47 11.76 0.56 22.67
C GLY A 47 10.97 0.18 21.42
N LYS A 48 9.65 -0.10 21.49
CA LYS A 48 8.78 -0.40 20.32
C LYS A 48 9.04 0.49 19.10
N THR A 49 8.85 1.80 19.24
CA THR A 49 9.10 2.79 18.18
C THR A 49 10.54 2.73 17.65
N THR A 50 11.53 2.51 18.53
CA THR A 50 12.94 2.39 18.13
C THR A 50 13.17 1.11 17.32
N ILE A 51 12.58 -0.01 17.72
CA ILE A 51 12.64 -1.28 16.99
C ILE A 51 12.05 -1.09 15.59
N LEU A 52 10.84 -0.53 15.47
CA LEU A 52 10.19 -0.27 14.18
C LEU A 52 11.04 0.62 13.27
N LYS A 53 11.63 1.70 13.82
CA LYS A 53 12.55 2.58 13.09
C LYS A 53 13.82 1.85 12.65
N MET A 54 14.42 1.03 13.52
CA MET A 54 15.61 0.25 13.18
C MET A 54 15.31 -0.77 12.07
N LEU A 55 14.15 -1.43 12.09
CA LEU A 55 13.71 -2.31 10.99
C LEU A 55 13.66 -1.54 9.66
N PHE A 56 12.97 -0.39 9.66
CA PHE A 56 12.87 0.45 8.47
C PHE A 56 14.24 0.93 7.97
N TRP A 57 15.10 1.45 8.86
CA TRP A 57 16.42 1.96 8.47
C TRP A 57 17.35 0.86 7.95
N LEU A 58 17.31 -0.33 8.56
CA LEU A 58 18.12 -1.46 8.15
C LEU A 58 17.70 -1.94 6.76
N LEU A 59 16.41 -2.11 6.51
CA LEU A 59 15.85 -2.60 5.25
C LEU A 59 15.82 -1.54 4.12
N SER A 60 15.99 -0.26 4.45
CA SER A 60 15.93 0.80 3.45
C SER A 60 17.07 0.70 2.41
N THR A 61 16.68 0.69 1.14
CA THR A 61 17.59 0.66 -0.02
C THR A 61 17.97 2.04 -0.52
N ARG A 62 17.49 3.10 0.16
CA ARG A 62 17.73 4.48 -0.24
C ARG A 62 19.17 4.89 0.04
N ASN A 63 19.97 5.03 -1.01
CA ASN A 63 21.34 5.52 -0.90
C ASN A 63 21.35 6.98 -0.38
N LYS A 64 22.33 7.32 0.47
CA LYS A 64 22.55 8.68 1.02
C LYS A 64 21.32 9.33 1.69
N SER A 65 20.40 8.51 2.22
CA SER A 65 19.20 8.94 2.95
C SER A 65 19.43 9.33 4.40
N GLY A 66 20.62 9.05 4.94
CA GLY A 66 20.93 9.20 6.37
C GLY A 66 20.32 8.12 7.27
N TYR A 67 19.55 7.15 6.75
CA TYR A 67 18.97 6.09 7.58
C TYR A 67 20.03 5.18 8.21
N LYS A 68 21.10 4.85 7.47
CA LYS A 68 22.22 4.08 8.01
C LYS A 68 22.98 4.85 9.09
N THR A 69 23.04 6.19 8.98
CA THR A 69 23.54 7.10 10.03
C THR A 69 22.65 7.07 11.28
N LYS A 70 21.32 7.14 11.13
CA LYS A 70 20.39 7.02 12.26
C LYS A 70 20.54 5.68 12.98
N LEU A 71 20.78 4.60 12.24
CA LEU A 71 21.14 3.31 12.82
C LEU A 71 22.46 3.41 13.61
N ALA A 72 23.52 3.99 13.05
CA ALA A 72 24.81 4.19 13.74
C ALA A 72 24.68 4.92 15.08
N GLN A 73 23.80 5.93 15.14
CA GLN A 73 23.52 6.74 16.33
C GLN A 73 22.66 6.01 17.38
N THR A 74 22.01 4.91 17.01
CA THR A 74 21.14 4.16 17.91
C THR A 74 21.94 3.15 18.75
N LYS A 75 21.66 3.10 20.06
CA LYS A 75 22.37 2.23 21.00
C LYS A 75 21.93 0.75 20.88
N PHE A 76 22.74 -0.14 20.31
CA PHE A 76 22.48 -1.59 20.20
C PHE A 76 23.80 -2.37 20.01
N GLU A 77 23.84 -3.69 20.25
CA GLU A 77 24.98 -4.55 19.88
C GLU A 77 24.75 -5.28 18.56
N LYS A 78 23.56 -5.88 18.41
CA LYS A 78 23.16 -6.61 17.20
C LYS A 78 21.70 -6.35 16.87
N ILE A 79 21.40 -6.23 15.58
CA ILE A 79 20.06 -6.41 15.02
C ILE A 79 20.16 -7.34 13.80
N SER A 80 19.26 -8.32 13.70
CA SER A 80 19.17 -9.23 12.56
C SER A 80 17.72 -9.51 12.23
N ILE A 81 17.38 -9.44 10.93
CA ILE A 81 16.05 -9.70 10.39
C ILE A 81 16.17 -10.90 9.46
N LYS A 82 15.45 -11.98 9.77
CA LYS A 82 15.37 -13.20 8.94
C LYS A 82 14.03 -13.25 8.24
N PHE A 83 14.05 -13.61 6.97
CA PHE A 83 12.87 -13.72 6.10
C PHE A 83 12.51 -15.18 5.84
N HIS A 84 11.25 -15.45 5.47
CA HIS A 84 10.81 -16.81 5.12
C HIS A 84 11.52 -17.38 3.88
N ASN A 85 11.95 -16.52 2.95
CA ASN A 85 12.77 -16.91 1.79
C ASN A 85 14.24 -17.26 2.12
N GLY A 86 14.62 -17.26 3.41
CA GLY A 86 15.97 -17.60 3.88
C GLY A 86 17.00 -16.48 3.73
N ALA A 87 16.58 -15.28 3.36
CA ALA A 87 17.41 -14.08 3.45
C ALA A 87 17.54 -13.62 4.91
N GLU A 88 18.70 -13.06 5.26
CA GLU A 88 18.94 -12.41 6.53
C GLU A 88 19.71 -11.11 6.29
N ILE A 89 19.24 -10.04 6.91
CA ILE A 89 19.81 -8.68 6.83
C ILE A 89 20.09 -8.24 8.26
N GLY A 90 21.30 -7.78 8.55
CA GLY A 90 21.66 -7.43 9.92
C GLY A 90 22.77 -6.39 10.04
N ALA A 91 22.88 -5.88 11.26
CA ALA A 91 23.96 -5.00 11.70
C ALA A 91 24.52 -5.52 13.03
N ILE A 92 25.84 -5.68 13.12
CA ILE A 92 26.53 -6.18 14.32
C ILE A 92 27.69 -5.24 14.65
N ARG A 93 27.83 -4.87 15.92
CA ARG A 93 28.97 -4.11 16.42
C ARG A 93 30.01 -5.03 17.04
N LYS A 94 31.28 -4.65 16.90
CA LYS A 94 32.42 -5.33 17.52
C LYS A 94 32.77 -4.63 18.84
N ASN A 95 33.41 -5.34 19.78
CA ASN A 95 34.07 -4.79 20.96
C ASN A 95 33.16 -4.10 22.01
N ASN A 96 31.93 -4.56 22.22
CA ASN A 96 30.98 -3.99 23.20
C ASN A 96 30.68 -2.49 23.02
N ASN A 97 31.02 -1.92 21.86
CA ASN A 97 30.62 -0.56 21.54
C ASN A 97 29.14 -0.58 21.10
N TYR A 98 28.32 0.30 21.68
CA TYR A 98 26.89 0.32 21.39
C TYR A 98 26.48 1.44 20.43
N ILE A 99 27.36 2.40 20.12
CA ILE A 99 27.11 3.56 19.25
C ILE A 99 28.30 3.76 18.29
N GLY A 100 28.06 4.26 17.07
CA GLY A 100 29.10 4.44 16.05
C GLY A 100 29.12 3.34 14.99
N GLU A 101 30.32 2.87 14.64
CA GLU A 101 30.57 1.91 13.57
C GLU A 101 29.86 0.56 13.79
N TYR A 102 29.49 -0.08 12.68
CA TYR A 102 28.92 -1.43 12.70
C TYR A 102 29.19 -2.18 11.40
N ASN A 103 29.26 -3.50 11.48
CA ASN A 103 29.26 -4.38 10.34
C ASN A 103 27.83 -4.53 9.80
N TYR A 104 27.59 -4.06 8.59
CA TYR A 104 26.34 -4.25 7.86
C TYR A 104 26.46 -5.44 6.93
N TYR A 105 25.55 -6.40 7.02
CA TYR A 105 25.62 -7.62 6.23
C TYR A 105 24.27 -8.07 5.70
N VAL A 106 24.34 -8.83 4.61
CA VAL A 106 23.24 -9.58 4.02
C VAL A 106 23.71 -10.99 3.70
N LYS A 107 22.84 -11.97 3.92
CA LYS A 107 23.11 -13.36 3.55
C LYS A 107 21.85 -14.06 3.06
N LYS A 108 22.03 -15.07 2.21
CA LYS A 108 20.96 -15.98 1.76
C LYS A 108 21.36 -17.41 2.02
N ASN A 109 20.52 -18.18 2.73
CA ASN A 109 20.72 -19.61 2.99
C ASN A 109 22.13 -19.98 3.49
N ASN A 110 22.75 -19.12 4.32
CA ASN A 110 24.10 -19.26 4.88
C ASN A 110 25.26 -19.46 3.87
N LYS A 111 25.09 -19.16 2.57
CA LYS A 111 26.14 -19.36 1.55
C LYS A 111 26.65 -18.06 0.90
N ASN A 112 25.80 -17.04 0.77
CA ASN A 112 26.12 -15.80 0.04
C ASN A 112 26.15 -14.58 0.96
N THR A 113 27.14 -14.49 1.86
CA THR A 113 27.27 -13.36 2.79
C THR A 113 28.06 -12.22 2.15
N ILE A 114 27.43 -11.05 2.01
CA ILE A 114 28.09 -9.79 1.68
C ILE A 114 28.08 -8.96 2.97
N SER A 115 29.24 -8.45 3.38
CA SER A 115 29.36 -7.62 4.59
C SER A 115 30.30 -6.44 4.37
N LEU A 116 30.03 -5.35 5.08
CA LEU A 116 30.82 -4.12 5.05
C LEU A 116 30.87 -3.51 6.46
N ASP A 117 32.05 -3.13 6.92
CA ASP A 117 32.20 -2.33 8.13
C ASP A 117 31.92 -0.85 7.79
N LEU A 118 30.77 -0.35 8.23
CA LEU A 118 30.37 1.04 8.02
C LEU A 118 31.07 1.93 9.05
N LYS A 119 32.08 2.66 8.57
CA LYS A 119 32.82 3.65 9.35
C LYS A 119 32.00 4.91 9.55
N VAL A 120 32.25 5.60 10.67
CA VAL A 120 31.56 6.85 10.99
C VAL A 120 32.56 7.97 11.21
N THR A 121 32.14 9.20 10.90
CA THR A 121 32.85 10.42 11.27
C THR A 121 32.80 10.66 12.79
N PRO A 122 33.55 11.63 13.33
CA PRO A 122 33.43 12.03 14.74
C PRO A 122 32.01 12.42 15.17
N ASP A 123 31.20 12.96 14.24
CA ASP A 123 29.79 13.32 14.47
C ASP A 123 28.83 12.13 14.29
N ILE A 124 29.36 10.91 14.17
CA ILE A 124 28.62 9.65 14.01
C ILE A 124 27.79 9.69 12.72
N THR A 125 28.33 10.28 11.65
CA THR A 125 27.72 10.27 10.31
C THR A 125 28.42 9.25 9.42
N ILE A 126 27.66 8.57 8.58
CA ILE A 126 28.20 7.69 7.54
C ILE A 126 28.30 8.52 6.26
N ASP A 127 29.53 8.77 5.83
CA ASP A 127 29.83 9.34 4.53
C ASP A 127 30.62 8.29 3.72
N LEU A 128 30.01 7.84 2.63
CA LEU A 128 30.56 6.81 1.75
C LEU A 128 30.69 7.36 0.35
N ASP A 129 31.92 7.33 -0.17
CA ASP A 129 32.18 7.53 -1.58
C ASP A 129 31.80 6.26 -2.35
N ASP A 130 30.79 6.37 -3.22
CA ASP A 130 30.28 5.27 -4.05
C ASP A 130 31.38 4.68 -4.97
N SER A 131 32.43 5.45 -5.28
CA SER A 131 33.53 5.01 -6.16
C SER A 131 34.56 4.11 -5.46
N SER A 132 34.62 4.19 -4.13
CA SER A 132 35.52 3.42 -3.26
C SER A 132 35.16 1.93 -3.21
N GLU A 133 36.09 1.09 -2.77
CA GLU A 133 35.82 -0.36 -2.61
C GLU A 133 34.65 -0.60 -1.64
N ASP A 134 34.60 0.15 -0.54
CA ASP A 134 33.54 0.09 0.47
C ASP A 134 32.21 0.60 -0.09
N GLY A 135 32.22 1.68 -0.87
CA GLY A 135 31.05 2.18 -1.59
C GLY A 135 30.47 1.16 -2.57
N ARG A 136 31.32 0.49 -3.35
CA ARG A 136 30.88 -0.60 -4.25
C ARG A 136 30.31 -1.79 -3.49
N LYS A 137 30.89 -2.17 -2.35
CA LYS A 137 30.32 -3.22 -1.48
C LYS A 137 28.97 -2.80 -0.91
N TYR A 138 28.84 -1.55 -0.48
CA TYR A 138 27.58 -0.99 0.02
C TYR A 138 26.48 -1.05 -1.05
N LEU A 139 26.79 -0.61 -2.28
CA LEU A 139 25.85 -0.69 -3.41
C LEU A 139 25.43 -2.13 -3.71
N LYS A 140 26.35 -3.11 -3.64
CA LYS A 140 26.01 -4.54 -3.78
C LYS A 140 25.06 -5.03 -2.70
N ILE A 141 25.20 -4.55 -1.45
CA ILE A 141 24.26 -4.86 -0.38
C ILE A 141 22.87 -4.27 -0.69
N LEU A 142 22.80 -3.02 -1.13
CA LEU A 142 21.52 -2.40 -1.50
C LEU A 142 20.87 -3.14 -2.68
N GLU A 143 21.65 -3.50 -3.69
CA GLU A 143 21.19 -4.30 -4.84
C GLU A 143 20.68 -5.67 -4.42
N PHE A 144 21.36 -6.36 -3.50
CA PHE A 144 20.88 -7.61 -2.93
C PHE A 144 19.49 -7.45 -2.31
N ILE A 145 19.26 -6.40 -1.52
CA ILE A 145 17.96 -6.15 -0.88
C ILE A 145 16.90 -5.80 -1.94
N LYS A 146 17.23 -4.98 -2.95
CA LYS A 146 16.33 -4.70 -4.08
C LYS A 146 15.93 -5.98 -4.82
N ASN A 147 16.87 -6.90 -5.02
CA ASN A 147 16.64 -8.18 -5.68
C ASN A 147 15.81 -9.18 -4.84
N LEU A 148 15.61 -8.91 -3.55
CA LEU A 148 14.61 -9.63 -2.75
C LEU A 148 13.18 -9.17 -3.06
N ASN A 149 13.02 -8.08 -3.81
CA ASN A 149 11.74 -7.43 -4.11
C ASN A 149 11.00 -7.02 -2.82
N ILE A 150 11.74 -6.52 -1.82
CA ILE A 150 11.19 -6.07 -0.54
C ILE A 150 11.02 -4.55 -0.57
N SER A 151 9.80 -4.11 -0.29
CA SER A 151 9.40 -2.71 -0.25
C SER A 151 8.79 -2.42 1.10
N VAL A 152 9.48 -1.60 1.90
CA VAL A 152 9.09 -1.30 3.28
C VAL A 152 8.53 0.11 3.36
N PHE A 153 7.34 0.22 3.93
CA PHE A 153 6.72 1.48 4.30
C PHE A 153 6.67 1.58 5.82
N TYR A 154 6.96 2.77 6.35
CA TYR A 154 6.85 3.08 7.76
C TYR A 154 5.94 4.28 7.94
N LEU A 155 4.86 4.10 8.68
CA LEU A 155 3.95 5.16 9.10
C LEU A 155 4.19 5.43 10.58
N SER A 156 4.78 6.60 10.89
CA SER A 156 5.03 7.01 12.26
C SER A 156 3.74 7.37 13.01
N ASP A 157 3.90 7.56 14.32
CA ASP A 157 2.90 8.06 15.25
C ASP A 157 2.34 9.43 14.82
N ASP A 158 3.18 10.30 14.23
CA ASP A 158 2.78 11.58 13.62
C ASP A 158 2.15 11.44 12.21
N ARG A 159 1.86 10.21 11.77
CA ARG A 159 1.25 9.85 10.49
C ARG A 159 2.05 10.29 9.26
N LYS A 160 3.34 10.54 9.41
CA LYS A 160 4.25 10.69 8.26
C LYS A 160 4.60 9.33 7.69
N ILE A 161 4.48 9.21 6.38
CA ILE A 161 4.88 8.01 5.67
C ILE A 161 6.33 8.14 5.19
N LEU A 162 7.12 7.10 5.43
CA LEU A 162 8.47 6.93 4.90
C LEU A 162 8.49 5.65 4.07
N ASN A 163 9.15 5.68 2.90
CA ASN A 163 9.38 4.51 2.05
C ASN A 163 10.87 4.13 1.94
N SER A 164 11.13 2.86 1.62
CA SER A 164 12.47 2.27 1.52
C SER A 164 13.11 2.34 0.13
N ILE A 165 12.45 2.96 -0.85
CA ILE A 165 12.77 2.88 -2.28
C ILE A 165 13.26 4.25 -2.79
N ASN A 166 14.24 4.26 -3.70
CA ASN A 166 14.67 5.49 -4.37
C ASN A 166 13.68 5.86 -5.49
N SER A 167 13.36 7.15 -5.63
CA SER A 167 12.47 7.69 -6.66
C SER A 167 12.96 7.44 -8.10
N SER A 168 14.27 7.14 -8.30
CA SER A 168 14.86 6.80 -9.60
C SER A 168 14.54 5.38 -10.09
N ASP A 169 14.12 4.48 -9.20
CA ASP A 169 14.15 3.04 -9.49
C ASP A 169 12.80 2.49 -9.99
N ASN A 170 11.77 3.33 -10.10
CA ASN A 170 10.47 2.95 -10.64
C ASN A 170 9.79 4.12 -11.36
N GLU A 171 9.49 3.99 -12.65
CA GLU A 171 8.65 4.97 -13.36
C GLU A 171 7.25 5.10 -12.73
N SER A 172 6.74 4.01 -12.14
CA SER A 172 5.48 4.03 -11.36
C SER A 172 5.55 4.93 -10.12
N TYR A 173 6.75 5.18 -9.58
CA TYR A 173 6.98 6.07 -8.43
C TYR A 173 6.96 7.55 -8.81
N ARG A 174 7.28 7.89 -10.08
CA ARG A 174 7.15 9.27 -10.57
C ARG A 174 5.69 9.74 -10.55
N ASN A 175 4.75 8.84 -10.83
CA ASN A 175 3.33 9.18 -10.90
C ASN A 175 2.59 9.00 -9.56
N ASN A 176 3.08 8.13 -8.66
CA ASN A 176 2.51 7.92 -7.32
C ASN A 176 3.40 8.59 -6.27
N ILE A 177 3.27 9.91 -6.17
CA ILE A 177 4.05 10.83 -5.35
C ILE A 177 3.92 10.48 -3.85
N ILE A 178 4.73 9.54 -3.34
CA ILE A 178 5.05 9.43 -1.90
C ILE A 178 6.37 10.14 -1.70
N LEU A 179 6.33 11.49 -1.63
CA LEU A 179 7.49 12.32 -1.40
C LEU A 179 7.90 12.25 0.07
N ASN A 180 9.07 11.67 0.35
CA ASN A 180 9.76 11.95 1.60
C ASN A 180 10.46 13.32 1.49
N GLU A 181 10.76 13.98 2.62
CA GLU A 181 11.62 15.19 2.64
C GLU A 181 12.93 15.01 1.87
N SER A 182 13.48 13.78 1.89
CA SER A 182 14.69 13.43 1.14
C SER A 182 14.49 13.41 -0.37
N ASP A 183 13.32 13.02 -0.89
CA ASP A 183 13.05 13.02 -2.35
C ASP A 183 13.09 14.42 -2.96
N ILE A 184 12.72 15.43 -2.18
CA ILE A 184 12.68 16.84 -2.58
C ILE A 184 14.08 17.46 -2.64
N LEU A 185 15.03 16.91 -1.86
CA LEU A 185 16.44 17.31 -1.92
C LEU A 185 17.14 16.79 -3.18
N PHE A 186 16.65 15.67 -3.75
CA PHE A 186 17.26 15.01 -4.92
C PHE A 186 16.60 15.33 -6.28
N SER A 187 15.43 16.00 -6.32
CA SER A 187 14.85 16.43 -7.60
C SER A 187 15.72 17.54 -8.22
N LYS A 188 16.43 17.20 -9.30
CA LYS A 188 16.98 18.19 -10.21
C LYS A 188 15.86 18.62 -11.16
N ASP A 189 15.69 19.94 -11.22
CA ASP A 189 14.91 20.71 -12.18
C ASP A 189 13.41 20.97 -11.88
N TYR A 190 13.08 22.27 -11.91
CA TYR A 190 11.78 22.98 -11.91
C TYR A 190 10.81 22.97 -10.71
N GLU A 191 10.91 22.10 -9.70
CA GLU A 191 9.95 22.12 -8.55
C GLU A 191 10.49 22.68 -7.22
N LYS A 192 11.72 23.21 -7.21
CA LYS A 192 12.44 23.54 -5.96
C LYS A 192 11.86 24.68 -5.11
N VAL A 193 11.01 25.55 -5.68
CA VAL A 193 10.56 26.78 -4.97
C VAL A 193 9.15 26.63 -4.38
N GLY A 194 8.25 25.89 -5.02
CA GLY A 194 6.88 25.69 -4.52
C GLY A 194 6.77 24.68 -3.37
N ILE A 195 7.49 23.55 -3.48
CA ILE A 195 7.32 22.41 -2.56
C ILE A 195 8.03 22.64 -1.22
N LYS A 196 9.20 23.31 -1.22
CA LYS A 196 9.91 23.67 0.02
C LYS A 196 9.11 24.62 0.91
N ARG A 197 8.37 25.57 0.31
CA ARG A 197 7.51 26.50 1.06
C ARG A 197 6.26 25.80 1.61
N LEU A 198 5.68 24.86 0.86
CA LEU A 198 4.53 24.05 1.27
C LEU A 198 4.82 23.14 2.47
N LEU A 199 6.03 22.60 2.60
CA LEU A 199 6.39 21.66 3.68
C LEU A 199 6.91 22.35 4.94
N HIS A 200 7.58 23.50 4.82
CA HIS A 200 8.01 24.26 6.00
C HIS A 200 6.86 24.96 6.72
N GLU A 201 5.75 25.26 6.02
CA GLU A 201 4.60 25.95 6.60
C GLU A 201 3.46 25.01 7.04
N LYS A 202 3.42 23.72 6.64
CA LYS A 202 2.31 22.80 6.96
C LYS A 202 2.78 21.53 7.67
N LYS A 203 2.45 21.43 8.97
CA LYS A 203 2.21 20.13 9.63
C LYS A 203 1.27 19.33 8.72
N VAL A 204 1.72 18.15 8.24
CA VAL A 204 0.99 17.15 7.42
C VAL A 204 -0.48 17.52 7.18
N ALA A 205 -0.72 18.34 6.15
CA ALA A 205 -2.08 18.74 5.80
C ALA A 205 -2.80 17.54 5.16
N LEU A 206 -4.07 17.37 5.49
CA LEU A 206 -4.89 16.26 5.00
C LEU A 206 -5.16 16.42 3.49
N GLU A 207 -5.31 17.65 3.04
CA GLU A 207 -5.69 18.03 1.68
C GLU A 207 -4.68 17.48 0.64
N PRO A 208 -3.35 17.69 0.76
CA PRO A 208 -2.37 17.05 -0.12
C PRO A 208 -2.45 15.52 -0.18
N SER A 209 -2.88 14.88 0.91
CA SER A 209 -3.03 13.41 0.93
C SER A 209 -4.29 12.95 0.21
N VAL A 210 -5.38 13.70 0.32
CA VAL A 210 -6.60 13.45 -0.47
C VAL A 210 -6.32 13.67 -1.97
N ASP A 211 -5.59 14.73 -2.32
CA ASP A 211 -5.18 14.99 -3.70
C ASP A 211 -4.29 13.88 -4.25
N ARG A 212 -3.32 13.40 -3.46
CA ARG A 212 -2.50 12.23 -3.82
C ARG A 212 -3.35 10.98 -4.06
N LEU A 213 -4.34 10.72 -3.21
CA LEU A 213 -5.25 9.60 -3.42
C LEU A 213 -6.02 9.78 -4.73
N PHE A 214 -6.52 10.98 -5.02
CA PHE A 214 -7.24 11.25 -6.25
C PHE A 214 -6.39 11.02 -7.51
N GLU A 215 -5.15 11.51 -7.52
CA GLU A 215 -4.21 11.29 -8.64
C GLU A 215 -3.82 9.82 -8.78
N TRP A 216 -3.68 9.08 -7.67
CA TRP A 216 -3.50 7.63 -7.71
C TRP A 216 -4.70 6.94 -8.38
N VAL A 217 -5.93 7.30 -8.01
CA VAL A 217 -7.15 6.77 -8.65
C VAL A 217 -7.19 7.10 -10.13
N ARG A 218 -6.91 8.35 -10.52
CA ARG A 218 -6.88 8.77 -11.93
C ARG A 218 -5.87 7.96 -12.74
N THR A 219 -4.67 7.79 -12.22
CA THR A 219 -3.63 6.99 -12.86
C THR A 219 -4.09 5.55 -13.06
N LYS A 220 -4.76 4.97 -12.06
CA LYS A 220 -5.32 3.62 -12.15
C LYS A 220 -6.40 3.50 -13.23
N VAL A 221 -7.32 4.45 -13.26
CA VAL A 221 -8.39 4.48 -14.26
C VAL A 221 -7.82 4.65 -15.67
N ILE A 222 -6.84 5.51 -15.87
CA ILE A 222 -6.18 5.69 -17.18
C ILE A 222 -5.47 4.39 -17.58
N SER A 223 -4.72 3.77 -16.66
CA SER A 223 -4.02 2.50 -16.94
C SER A 223 -4.97 1.35 -17.28
N GLY A 224 -6.08 1.22 -16.53
CA GLY A 224 -7.12 0.21 -16.79
C GLY A 224 -7.90 0.49 -18.07
N SER A 225 -8.15 1.77 -18.37
CA SER A 225 -8.82 2.16 -19.62
C SER A 225 -7.96 1.85 -20.84
N LYS A 226 -6.62 2.04 -20.77
CA LYS A 226 -5.70 1.64 -21.85
C LYS A 226 -5.68 0.13 -22.10
N THR A 227 -5.84 -0.69 -21.07
CA THR A 227 -5.93 -2.16 -21.23
C THR A 227 -7.31 -2.65 -21.65
N GLY A 228 -8.37 -1.89 -21.34
CA GLY A 228 -9.77 -2.19 -21.67
C GLY A 228 -10.28 -1.53 -22.96
N GLU A 229 -9.59 -0.55 -23.52
CA GLU A 229 -9.90 0.02 -24.83
C GLU A 229 -9.54 -1.02 -25.91
N LYS A 230 -10.53 -1.83 -26.28
CA LYS A 230 -10.76 -1.94 -27.72
C LYS A 230 -10.98 -0.51 -28.20
N ASN A 231 -9.98 0.12 -28.80
CA ASN A 231 -10.09 1.47 -29.39
C ASN A 231 -11.45 1.56 -30.10
N SER A 232 -12.10 2.72 -30.11
CA SER A 232 -13.33 2.92 -30.93
C SER A 232 -13.16 2.34 -32.34
N GLN A 233 -11.95 2.45 -32.89
CA GLN A 233 -11.51 1.83 -34.13
C GLN A 233 -11.58 0.29 -34.16
N VAL A 234 -11.22 -0.40 -33.07
CA VAL A 234 -11.38 -1.86 -32.92
C VAL A 234 -12.86 -2.24 -32.89
N ILE A 235 -13.69 -1.47 -32.16
CA ILE A 235 -15.16 -1.67 -32.16
C ILE A 235 -15.71 -1.50 -33.58
N PHE A 236 -15.30 -0.46 -34.31
CA PHE A 236 -15.68 -0.27 -35.71
C PHE A 236 -15.20 -1.41 -36.60
N THR A 237 -13.98 -1.90 -36.44
CA THR A 237 -13.51 -3.07 -37.22
C THR A 237 -14.24 -4.35 -36.85
N ASP A 238 -14.61 -4.56 -35.58
CA ASP A 238 -15.38 -5.72 -35.14
C ASP A 238 -16.82 -5.65 -35.65
N LEU A 239 -17.43 -4.45 -35.68
CA LEU A 239 -18.71 -4.19 -36.34
C LEU A 239 -18.64 -4.54 -37.83
N ILE A 240 -17.61 -4.04 -38.54
CA ILE A 240 -17.41 -4.34 -39.97
C ILE A 240 -17.21 -5.84 -40.20
N LYS A 241 -16.36 -6.51 -39.39
CA LYS A 241 -16.12 -7.95 -39.50
C LYS A 241 -17.37 -8.77 -39.22
N ASN A 242 -18.18 -8.36 -38.25
CA ASN A 242 -19.39 -9.09 -37.88
C ASN A 242 -20.51 -8.96 -38.92
N VAL A 243 -20.50 -7.92 -39.76
CA VAL A 243 -21.40 -7.83 -40.92
C VAL A 243 -21.14 -8.96 -41.93
N PHE A 244 -19.88 -9.37 -42.12
CA PHE A 244 -19.50 -10.39 -43.11
C PHE A 244 -19.32 -11.80 -42.52
N THR A 245 -18.87 -11.89 -41.26
CA THR A 245 -18.65 -13.13 -40.52
C THR A 245 -19.33 -13.02 -39.15
N PRO A 246 -20.61 -13.40 -39.04
CA PRO A 246 -21.33 -13.30 -37.77
C PRO A 246 -20.66 -14.16 -36.69
N ASN A 247 -20.34 -13.52 -35.56
CA ASN A 247 -19.67 -14.14 -34.42
C ASN A 247 -20.51 -15.31 -33.85
N LYS A 248 -19.87 -16.37 -33.34
CA LYS A 248 -20.57 -17.60 -32.86
C LYS A 248 -21.57 -17.33 -31.73
N ALA A 249 -21.37 -16.27 -30.94
CA ALA A 249 -22.31 -15.82 -29.91
C ALA A 249 -23.67 -15.37 -30.49
N ILE A 250 -23.72 -14.91 -31.74
CA ILE A 250 -24.94 -14.46 -32.44
C ILE A 250 -25.88 -15.63 -32.74
N GLN A 251 -25.39 -16.88 -32.72
CA GLN A 251 -26.21 -18.06 -33.02
C GLN A 251 -27.06 -18.54 -31.84
N GLN A 252 -26.84 -18.03 -30.62
CA GLN A 252 -27.46 -18.57 -29.40
C GLN A 252 -28.67 -17.78 -28.86
N ILE A 253 -28.90 -16.54 -29.33
CA ILE A 253 -29.99 -15.69 -28.83
C ILE A 253 -31.16 -15.75 -29.82
N GLU A 254 -32.19 -16.51 -29.48
CA GLU A 254 -33.32 -16.79 -30.37
C GLU A 254 -34.48 -15.79 -30.19
N SER A 255 -34.50 -15.02 -29.08
CA SER A 255 -35.64 -14.15 -28.75
C SER A 255 -35.28 -12.71 -28.37
N LYS A 256 -36.22 -11.78 -28.62
CA LYS A 256 -36.15 -10.38 -28.14
C LYS A 256 -35.98 -10.28 -26.62
N ASN A 257 -36.66 -11.18 -25.89
CA ASN A 257 -36.68 -11.15 -24.43
C ASN A 257 -35.31 -11.49 -23.83
N GLU A 258 -34.56 -12.40 -24.45
CA GLU A 258 -33.20 -12.74 -24.03
C GLU A 258 -32.25 -11.56 -24.23
N LEU A 259 -32.34 -10.88 -25.38
CA LEU A 259 -31.52 -9.70 -25.66
C LEU A 259 -31.84 -8.55 -24.69
N ILE A 260 -33.12 -8.32 -24.38
CA ILE A 260 -33.52 -7.32 -23.37
C ILE A 260 -32.95 -7.67 -21.99
N LYS A 261 -33.02 -8.94 -21.57
CA LYS A 261 -32.43 -9.40 -20.31
C LYS A 261 -30.91 -9.20 -20.26
N GLU A 262 -30.22 -9.43 -21.37
CA GLU A 262 -28.78 -9.17 -21.47
C GLU A 262 -28.46 -7.69 -21.28
N ILE A 263 -29.22 -6.80 -21.94
CA ILE A 263 -29.08 -5.34 -21.78
C ILE A 263 -29.37 -4.90 -20.34
N GLU A 264 -30.38 -5.46 -19.69
CA GLU A 264 -30.68 -5.19 -18.27
C GLU A 264 -29.56 -5.68 -17.33
N ASN A 265 -28.97 -6.83 -17.62
CA ASN A 265 -27.82 -7.34 -16.88
C ASN A 265 -26.62 -6.37 -17.01
N VAL A 266 -26.30 -5.95 -18.23
CA VAL A 266 -25.23 -4.96 -18.49
C VAL A 266 -25.52 -3.64 -17.76
N GLU A 267 -26.74 -3.13 -17.85
CA GLU A 267 -27.18 -1.91 -17.14
C GLU A 267 -26.94 -2.02 -15.63
N SER A 268 -27.31 -3.16 -15.03
CA SER A 268 -27.11 -3.39 -13.59
C SER A 268 -25.62 -3.39 -13.19
N ARG A 269 -24.76 -3.98 -14.04
CA ARG A 269 -23.30 -4.05 -13.81
C ARG A 269 -22.61 -2.71 -14.01
N VAL A 270 -23.10 -1.87 -14.92
CA VAL A 270 -22.55 -0.54 -15.22
C VAL A 270 -22.87 0.47 -14.11
N GLY A 271 -24.03 0.34 -13.44
CA GLY A 271 -24.51 1.29 -12.42
C GLY A 271 -23.48 1.72 -11.36
N PRO A 272 -22.77 0.78 -10.69
CA PRO A 272 -21.73 1.13 -9.72
C PRO A 272 -20.57 1.95 -10.29
N TYR A 273 -20.18 1.71 -11.55
CA TYR A 273 -19.10 2.43 -12.21
C TYR A 273 -19.51 3.85 -12.61
N VAL A 274 -20.77 4.01 -13.04
CA VAL A 274 -21.36 5.33 -13.35
C VAL A 274 -21.43 6.20 -12.10
N LYS A 275 -21.82 5.64 -10.94
CA LYS A 275 -21.87 6.39 -9.67
C LYS A 275 -20.52 6.99 -9.27
N LEU A 276 -19.42 6.30 -9.59
CA LEU A 276 -18.05 6.76 -9.34
C LEU A 276 -17.48 7.64 -10.47
N GLY A 277 -18.23 7.82 -11.56
CA GLY A 277 -17.76 8.54 -12.76
C GLY A 277 -16.69 7.81 -13.56
N LEU A 278 -16.58 6.48 -13.42
CA LEU A 278 -15.57 5.66 -14.11
C LEU A 278 -15.96 5.30 -15.55
N ILE A 279 -17.26 5.20 -15.80
CA ILE A 279 -17.85 4.90 -17.12
C ILE A 279 -19.03 5.86 -17.32
N GLU A 280 -19.25 6.27 -18.57
CA GLU A 280 -20.42 7.05 -18.96
C GLU A 280 -21.71 6.23 -18.81
N LYS A 281 -22.85 6.94 -18.75
CA LYS A 281 -24.14 6.28 -18.62
C LYS A 281 -24.43 5.43 -19.87
N PHE A 282 -24.73 4.15 -19.64
CA PHE A 282 -25.21 3.25 -20.68
C PHE A 282 -26.68 3.55 -21.01
N ASP A 283 -26.97 3.91 -22.26
CA ASP A 283 -28.33 4.24 -22.72
C ASP A 283 -29.15 2.97 -23.02
N SER A 284 -29.42 2.20 -21.97
CA SER A 284 -30.22 0.99 -22.02
C SER A 284 -31.63 1.23 -22.57
N LYS A 285 -32.21 2.42 -22.35
CA LYS A 285 -33.59 2.74 -22.68
C LYS A 285 -33.78 2.78 -24.19
N THR A 286 -32.96 3.55 -24.90
CA THR A 286 -33.01 3.64 -26.37
C THR A 286 -32.74 2.28 -27.02
N ILE A 287 -31.82 1.50 -26.47
CA ILE A 287 -31.51 0.15 -26.97
C ILE A 287 -32.73 -0.78 -26.80
N LYS A 288 -33.35 -0.81 -25.61
CA LYS A 288 -34.55 -1.62 -25.33
C LYS A 288 -35.72 -1.23 -26.24
N GLU A 289 -35.96 0.06 -26.44
CA GLU A 289 -36.99 0.57 -27.37
C GLU A 289 -36.71 0.16 -28.82
N THR A 290 -35.45 0.18 -29.26
CA THR A 290 -35.08 -0.24 -30.61
C THR A 290 -35.28 -1.75 -30.81
N ILE A 291 -34.96 -2.57 -29.79
CA ILE A 291 -35.16 -4.02 -29.83
C ILE A 291 -36.66 -4.35 -29.91
N THR A 292 -37.52 -3.67 -29.14
CA THR A 292 -38.96 -3.92 -29.19
C THR A 292 -39.56 -3.56 -30.54
N LEU A 293 -39.08 -2.48 -31.18
CA LEU A 293 -39.51 -2.00 -32.50
C LEU A 293 -39.10 -2.90 -33.69
N SER A 294 -38.15 -3.82 -33.52
CA SER A 294 -37.74 -4.74 -34.60
C SER A 294 -38.92 -5.60 -35.08
N LYS A 295 -39.16 -5.68 -36.39
CA LYS A 295 -40.38 -6.31 -36.95
C LYS A 295 -40.20 -7.78 -37.29
N ASP A 296 -38.98 -8.21 -37.59
CA ASP A 296 -38.67 -9.57 -38.03
C ASP A 296 -37.37 -10.10 -37.39
N ASN A 297 -37.13 -11.41 -37.54
CA ASN A 297 -35.94 -12.07 -37.03
C ASN A 297 -34.64 -11.62 -37.72
N ASN A 298 -34.72 -11.01 -38.90
CA ASN A 298 -33.54 -10.52 -39.62
C ASN A 298 -33.05 -9.18 -39.05
N GLN A 299 -33.96 -8.26 -38.75
CA GLN A 299 -33.67 -7.01 -38.05
C GLN A 299 -33.14 -7.28 -36.65
N LEU A 300 -33.68 -8.27 -35.95
CA LEU A 300 -33.16 -8.70 -34.64
C LEU A 300 -31.71 -9.17 -34.76
N LYS A 301 -31.40 -10.03 -35.74
CA LYS A 301 -30.03 -10.50 -36.00
C LYS A 301 -29.09 -9.35 -36.37
N GLN A 302 -29.53 -8.40 -37.19
CA GLN A 302 -28.73 -7.21 -37.53
C GLN A 302 -28.43 -6.35 -36.31
N LEU A 303 -29.42 -6.12 -35.44
CA LEU A 303 -29.22 -5.41 -34.18
C LEU A 303 -28.25 -6.16 -33.27
N GLN A 304 -28.36 -7.49 -33.15
CA GLN A 304 -27.42 -8.30 -32.39
C GLN A 304 -25.98 -8.19 -32.92
N THR A 305 -25.80 -8.21 -34.24
CA THR A 305 -24.48 -8.03 -34.88
C THR A 305 -23.82 -6.71 -34.49
N ILE A 306 -24.62 -5.66 -34.30
CA ILE A 306 -24.14 -4.33 -33.88
C ILE A 306 -23.92 -4.26 -32.36
N LEU A 307 -24.88 -4.77 -31.58
CA LEU A 307 -24.86 -4.68 -30.13
C LEU A 307 -23.81 -5.60 -29.50
N ALA A 308 -23.54 -6.77 -30.08
CA ALA A 308 -22.61 -7.74 -29.49
C ALA A 308 -21.18 -7.18 -29.31
N PRO A 309 -20.52 -6.58 -30.33
CA PRO A 309 -19.22 -5.90 -30.15
C PRO A 309 -19.25 -4.80 -29.10
N TYR A 310 -20.35 -4.06 -29.03
CA TYR A 310 -20.51 -2.95 -28.09
C TYR A 310 -20.64 -3.46 -26.65
N ILE A 311 -21.48 -4.47 -26.41
CA ILE A 311 -21.63 -5.13 -25.10
C ILE A 311 -20.31 -5.78 -24.68
N GLU A 312 -19.63 -6.48 -25.59
CA GLU A 312 -18.31 -7.08 -25.33
C GLU A 312 -17.28 -6.02 -24.92
N SER A 313 -17.27 -4.87 -25.60
CA SER A 313 -16.40 -3.75 -25.24
C SER A 313 -16.73 -3.16 -23.87
N ILE A 314 -18.01 -3.04 -23.50
CA ILE A 314 -18.40 -2.58 -22.17
C ILE A 314 -17.95 -3.58 -21.12
N ASN A 315 -18.17 -4.87 -21.34
CA ASN A 315 -17.76 -5.93 -20.41
C ASN A 315 -16.25 -5.91 -20.18
N ALA A 316 -15.45 -5.81 -21.24
CA ALA A 316 -13.99 -5.68 -21.14
C ALA A 316 -13.57 -4.44 -20.33
N LYS A 317 -14.27 -3.31 -20.49
CA LYS A 317 -14.02 -2.09 -19.70
C LYS A 317 -14.39 -2.26 -18.24
N LEU A 318 -15.51 -2.94 -17.94
CA LEU A 318 -15.93 -3.24 -16.57
C LEU A 318 -14.88 -4.12 -15.87
N GLU A 319 -14.44 -5.18 -16.53
CA GLU A 319 -13.39 -6.09 -16.02
C GLU A 319 -12.08 -5.35 -15.74
N ALA A 320 -11.64 -4.48 -16.67
CA ALA A 320 -10.42 -3.70 -16.50
C ALA A 320 -10.49 -2.69 -15.33
N LEU A 321 -11.69 -2.23 -14.96
CA LEU A 321 -11.91 -1.25 -13.89
C LEU A 321 -12.42 -1.87 -12.57
N GLU A 322 -12.66 -3.17 -12.53
CA GLU A 322 -13.27 -3.84 -11.39
C GLU A 322 -12.47 -3.64 -10.11
N LYS A 323 -11.15 -3.89 -10.18
CA LYS A 323 -10.24 -3.76 -9.04
C LYS A 323 -10.22 -2.36 -8.43
N ILE A 324 -10.18 -1.31 -9.27
CA ILE A 324 -10.17 0.07 -8.78
C ILE A 324 -11.54 0.45 -8.21
N LYS A 325 -12.63 0.02 -8.84
CA LYS A 325 -14.00 0.20 -8.32
C LYS A 325 -14.17 -0.48 -6.96
N ASP A 326 -13.67 -1.69 -6.77
CA ASP A 326 -13.75 -2.40 -5.49
C ASP A 326 -12.91 -1.75 -4.41
N THR A 327 -11.70 -1.32 -4.76
CA THR A 327 -10.83 -0.59 -3.82
C THR A 327 -11.48 0.72 -3.36
N LEU A 328 -12.05 1.50 -4.29
CA LEU A 328 -12.77 2.74 -3.98
C LEU A 328 -14.00 2.50 -3.11
N ASN A 329 -14.83 1.53 -3.46
CA ASN A 329 -16.03 1.21 -2.69
C ASN A 329 -15.67 0.71 -1.28
N ALA A 330 -14.65 -0.15 -1.16
CA ALA A 330 -14.15 -0.61 0.12
C ALA A 330 -13.64 0.57 0.97
N PHE A 331 -12.89 1.50 0.38
CA PHE A 331 -12.40 2.69 1.08
C PHE A 331 -13.55 3.59 1.56
N ILE A 332 -14.45 3.98 0.65
CA ILE A 332 -15.56 4.89 0.94
C ILE A 332 -16.51 4.28 1.98
N SER A 333 -16.90 3.01 1.80
CA SER A 333 -17.76 2.32 2.76
C SER A 333 -17.11 2.17 4.13
N SER A 334 -15.81 1.88 4.18
CA SER A 334 -15.08 1.79 5.44
C SER A 334 -15.09 3.14 6.15
N ILE A 335 -14.62 4.22 5.53
CA ILE A 335 -14.63 5.56 6.14
C ILE A 335 -16.03 5.97 6.61
N ASN A 336 -17.05 5.77 5.78
CA ASN A 336 -18.43 6.13 6.13
C ASN A 336 -19.01 5.30 7.29
N ASN A 337 -18.52 4.07 7.50
CA ASN A 337 -18.88 3.27 8.68
C ASN A 337 -18.18 3.74 9.96
N TYR A 338 -17.00 4.35 9.84
CA TYR A 338 -16.29 4.96 10.95
C TYR A 338 -16.96 6.28 11.36
N PHE A 339 -17.25 7.15 10.40
CA PHE A 339 -17.81 8.48 10.66
C PHE A 339 -19.28 8.40 11.12
N THR A 340 -19.67 9.28 12.05
CA THR A 340 -21.03 9.27 12.60
C THR A 340 -21.97 10.21 11.84
N ASN A 341 -21.53 11.44 11.56
CA ASN A 341 -22.35 12.50 10.96
C ASN A 341 -21.76 13.07 9.66
N LYS A 342 -20.67 12.46 9.18
CA LYS A 342 -19.97 12.87 7.96
C LYS A 342 -19.90 11.71 7.00
N THR A 343 -19.95 12.04 5.71
CA THR A 343 -19.83 11.05 4.63
C THR A 343 -18.87 11.55 3.59
N ILE A 344 -18.00 10.64 3.12
CA ILE A 344 -17.16 10.84 1.96
C ILE A 344 -17.85 10.22 0.75
N SER A 345 -17.75 10.92 -0.37
CA SER A 345 -18.15 10.42 -1.69
C SER A 345 -17.03 10.70 -2.69
N PHE A 346 -17.04 9.98 -3.81
CA PHE A 346 -16.05 10.12 -4.87
C PHE A 346 -16.74 10.17 -6.22
N HIS A 347 -16.26 11.05 -7.09
CA HIS A 347 -16.57 11.02 -8.51
C HIS A 347 -15.35 11.45 -9.32
N LEU A 348 -15.00 10.74 -10.40
CA LEU A 348 -13.76 10.96 -11.15
C LEU A 348 -13.56 12.42 -11.63
N ASN A 349 -14.64 13.10 -11.98
CA ASN A 349 -14.58 14.49 -12.46
C ASN A 349 -14.37 15.52 -11.34
N THR A 350 -14.85 15.25 -10.12
CA THR A 350 -14.84 16.22 -9.00
C THR A 350 -13.91 15.82 -7.86
N GLY A 351 -13.35 14.61 -7.88
CA GLY A 351 -12.55 14.07 -6.78
C GLY A 351 -13.39 13.62 -5.58
N PHE A 352 -12.74 13.60 -4.42
CA PHE A 352 -13.37 13.27 -3.14
C PHE A 352 -14.10 14.48 -2.56
N LYS A 353 -15.33 14.27 -2.08
CA LYS A 353 -16.14 15.28 -1.41
C LYS A 353 -16.54 14.81 -0.03
N LEU A 354 -16.44 15.71 0.94
CA LEU A 354 -16.90 15.49 2.30
C LEU A 354 -18.22 16.21 2.52
N LYS A 355 -19.20 15.51 3.10
CA LYS A 355 -20.48 16.10 3.49
C LYS A 355 -20.76 15.88 4.96
N GLN A 356 -21.35 16.88 5.61
CA GLN A 356 -21.89 16.79 6.97
C GLN A 356 -23.38 17.14 6.92
N ASN A 357 -24.24 16.24 7.39
CA ASN A 357 -25.70 16.42 7.36
C ASN A 357 -26.27 16.82 5.97
N GLY A 358 -25.61 16.41 4.87
CA GLY A 358 -26.02 16.70 3.50
C GLY A 358 -25.32 17.90 2.85
N GLU A 359 -24.69 18.77 3.64
CA GLU A 359 -23.95 19.94 3.15
C GLU A 359 -22.48 19.61 2.89
N GLU A 360 -21.92 20.16 1.81
CA GLU A 360 -20.51 19.97 1.44
C GLU A 360 -19.61 20.82 2.33
N ILE A 361 -18.60 20.20 2.94
CA ILE A 361 -17.64 20.84 3.84
C ILE A 361 -16.21 20.51 3.41
N GLU A 362 -15.25 21.31 3.84
CA GLU A 362 -13.83 21.01 3.59
C GLU A 362 -13.30 19.92 4.52
N PHE A 363 -12.27 19.20 4.07
CA PHE A 363 -11.55 18.20 4.86
C PHE A 363 -10.88 18.78 6.13
N SER A 364 -10.64 20.09 6.14
CA SER A 364 -10.14 20.85 7.28
C SER A 364 -11.09 20.80 8.50
N TYR A 365 -12.39 20.57 8.28
CA TYR A 365 -13.41 20.45 9.35
C TYR A 365 -13.49 19.06 10.00
N LEU A 366 -12.69 18.10 9.56
CA LEU A 366 -12.58 16.82 10.25
C LEU A 366 -11.92 16.98 11.62
N SER A 367 -12.42 16.24 12.60
CA SER A 367 -11.78 16.11 13.91
C SER A 367 -10.40 15.47 13.79
N SER A 368 -9.54 15.63 14.80
CA SER A 368 -8.19 15.05 14.79
C SER A 368 -8.19 13.53 14.58
N GLY A 369 -9.10 12.80 15.22
CA GLY A 369 -9.26 11.36 15.03
C GLY A 369 -9.71 10.99 13.62
N GLU A 370 -10.69 11.71 13.06
CA GLU A 370 -11.14 11.50 11.67
C GLU A 370 -10.03 11.77 10.65
N LYS A 371 -9.24 12.84 10.86
CA LYS A 371 -8.09 13.18 10.02
C LYS A 371 -7.02 12.09 10.06
N GLN A 372 -6.66 11.62 11.25
CA GLN A 372 -5.64 10.59 11.41
C GLN A 372 -6.06 9.25 10.81
N LEU A 373 -7.33 8.87 10.98
CA LEU A 373 -7.89 7.67 10.36
C LEU A 373 -7.86 7.76 8.83
N LEU A 374 -8.29 8.89 8.28
CA LEU A 374 -8.31 9.11 6.84
C LEU A 374 -6.90 9.10 6.24
N LEU A 375 -5.93 9.74 6.90
CA LEU A 375 -4.52 9.70 6.51
C LEU A 375 -3.97 8.28 6.51
N LEU A 376 -4.26 7.50 7.57
CA LEU A 376 -3.84 6.10 7.68
C LEU A 376 -4.38 5.27 6.50
N PHE A 377 -5.67 5.40 6.18
CA PHE A 377 -6.28 4.61 5.09
C PHE A 377 -5.80 5.05 3.71
N ILE A 378 -5.66 6.35 3.46
CA ILE A 378 -5.07 6.89 2.23
C ILE A 378 -3.67 6.28 2.04
N ASN A 379 -2.81 6.39 3.05
CA ASN A 379 -1.44 5.90 3.00
C ASN A 379 -1.37 4.39 2.81
N THR A 380 -2.29 3.65 3.43
CA THR A 380 -2.39 2.20 3.26
C THR A 380 -2.73 1.85 1.81
N ILE A 381 -3.79 2.43 1.25
CA ILE A 381 -4.25 2.11 -0.12
C ILE A 381 -3.20 2.49 -1.16
N THR A 382 -2.65 3.71 -1.08
CA THR A 382 -1.71 4.21 -2.10
C THR A 382 -0.39 3.44 -2.09
N SER A 383 0.01 2.88 -0.95
CA SER A 383 1.27 2.14 -0.82
C SER A 383 1.12 0.64 -0.98
N ALA A 384 -0.10 0.10 -0.78
CA ALA A 384 -0.33 -1.33 -0.72
C ALA A 384 0.09 -2.08 -1.99
N GLU A 385 0.07 -1.45 -3.18
CA GLU A 385 0.50 -2.12 -4.42
C GLU A 385 1.99 -2.49 -4.47
N ILE A 386 2.81 -1.72 -3.76
CA ILE A 386 4.26 -1.84 -3.83
C ILE A 386 4.78 -2.46 -2.54
N ALA A 387 4.16 -2.13 -1.40
CA ALA A 387 4.56 -2.58 -0.09
C ALA A 387 4.55 -4.11 0.01
N THR A 388 5.65 -4.68 0.48
CA THR A 388 5.69 -6.06 0.97
C THR A 388 5.66 -6.09 2.49
N ILE A 389 6.14 -5.03 3.13
CA ILE A 389 6.11 -4.84 4.59
C ILE A 389 5.58 -3.44 4.87
N PHE A 390 4.54 -3.36 5.68
CA PHE A 390 3.95 -2.10 6.12
C PHE A 390 4.05 -1.99 7.64
N ILE A 391 4.93 -1.10 8.09
CA ILE A 391 5.17 -0.84 9.51
C ILE A 391 4.32 0.35 9.95
N ILE A 392 3.57 0.21 11.05
CA ILE A 392 2.74 1.30 11.59
C ILE A 392 3.01 1.45 13.09
N ASP A 393 3.34 2.67 13.50
CA ASP A 393 3.56 3.02 14.89
C ASP A 393 2.28 3.57 15.51
N GLU A 394 1.77 2.92 16.55
CA GLU A 394 0.62 3.34 17.35
C GLU A 394 -0.60 3.73 16.47
N PRO A 395 -1.16 2.76 15.70
CA PRO A 395 -2.26 3.02 14.76
C PRO A 395 -3.55 3.52 15.46
N GLU A 396 -3.69 3.29 16.77
CA GLU A 396 -4.83 3.69 17.60
C GLU A 396 -4.83 5.16 18.02
N ILE A 397 -3.72 5.90 17.87
CA ILE A 397 -3.62 7.28 18.36
C ILE A 397 -4.82 8.08 17.83
N SER A 398 -5.50 8.77 18.76
CA SER A 398 -6.70 9.60 18.52
C SER A 398 -7.96 8.86 18.04
N LEU A 399 -8.01 7.52 18.08
CA LEU A 399 -9.18 6.73 17.70
C LEU A 399 -9.99 6.31 18.93
N ASN A 400 -11.33 6.28 18.81
CA ASN A 400 -12.20 5.75 19.85
C ASN A 400 -12.21 4.20 19.87
N ILE A 401 -12.72 3.59 20.94
CA ILE A 401 -12.73 2.13 21.14
C ILE A 401 -13.43 1.38 20.01
N LYS A 402 -14.60 1.88 19.57
CA LYS A 402 -15.36 1.27 18.45
C LYS A 402 -14.51 1.20 17.18
N TRP A 403 -13.72 2.23 16.93
CA TRP A 403 -12.87 2.32 15.75
C TRP A 403 -11.65 1.41 15.86
N GLN A 404 -11.02 1.34 17.04
CA GLN A 404 -9.89 0.45 17.30
C GLN A 404 -10.26 -1.01 17.00
N ARG A 405 -11.43 -1.48 17.46
CA ARG A 405 -11.90 -2.87 17.22
C ARG A 405 -11.90 -3.31 15.75
N ASN A 406 -12.23 -2.40 14.84
CA ASN A 406 -12.38 -2.72 13.42
C ASN A 406 -11.14 -2.36 12.59
N LEU A 407 -10.13 -1.76 13.21
CA LEU A 407 -9.03 -1.10 12.50
C LEU A 407 -8.19 -2.10 11.72
N ILE A 408 -7.76 -3.18 12.37
CA ILE A 408 -6.89 -4.20 11.76
C ILE A 408 -7.60 -4.87 10.60
N ASP A 409 -8.85 -5.31 10.81
CA ASP A 409 -9.68 -5.92 9.76
C ASP A 409 -9.81 -5.01 8.54
N THR A 410 -9.97 -3.70 8.76
CA THR A 410 -10.07 -2.72 7.68
C THR A 410 -8.73 -2.56 6.93
N LEU A 411 -7.60 -2.54 7.65
CA LEU A 411 -6.26 -2.48 7.03
C LEU A 411 -5.96 -3.74 6.21
N LEU A 412 -6.31 -4.93 6.74
CA LEU A 412 -6.18 -6.21 6.05
C LEU A 412 -7.11 -6.27 4.82
N LYS A 413 -8.32 -5.72 4.91
CA LYS A 413 -9.24 -5.63 3.76
C LYS A 413 -8.66 -4.83 2.60
N PHE A 414 -7.91 -3.75 2.85
CA PHE A 414 -7.25 -2.96 1.80
C PHE A 414 -6.05 -3.66 1.16
N SER A 415 -5.57 -4.74 1.77
CA SER A 415 -4.39 -5.49 1.36
C SER A 415 -4.67 -6.96 1.02
N ASN A 416 -5.91 -7.45 1.14
CA ASN A 416 -6.28 -8.87 1.00
C ASN A 416 -5.84 -9.56 -0.30
N GLU A 417 -5.60 -8.83 -1.39
CA GLU A 417 -5.08 -9.38 -2.65
C GLU A 417 -3.55 -9.36 -2.76
N LYS A 418 -2.86 -8.84 -1.75
CA LYS A 418 -1.46 -8.44 -1.80
C LYS A 418 -0.71 -9.14 -0.68
N ASN A 419 0.47 -9.65 -1.01
CA ASN A 419 1.37 -10.33 -0.07
C ASN A 419 2.08 -9.29 0.83
N ILE A 420 1.32 -8.55 1.63
CA ILE A 420 1.83 -7.55 2.58
C ILE A 420 1.86 -8.15 3.97
N GLN A 421 2.98 -7.96 4.68
CA GLN A 421 3.05 -8.18 6.12
C GLN A 421 2.90 -6.84 6.84
N TYR A 422 1.93 -6.73 7.74
CA TYR A 422 1.80 -5.60 8.66
C TYR A 422 2.63 -5.84 9.91
N ILE A 423 3.40 -4.84 10.33
CA ILE A 423 4.13 -4.84 11.61
C ILE A 423 3.69 -3.62 12.40
N LEU A 424 3.00 -3.84 13.50
CA LEU A 424 2.37 -2.79 14.29
C LEU A 424 3.01 -2.70 15.67
N SER A 425 3.22 -1.51 16.20
CA SER A 425 3.37 -1.30 17.65
C SER A 425 2.08 -0.70 18.19
N THR A 426 1.68 -1.14 19.38
CA THR A 426 0.47 -0.62 20.03
C THR A 426 0.55 -0.82 21.54
N HIS A 427 -0.11 0.09 22.26
CA HIS A 427 -0.44 -0.06 23.67
C HIS A 427 -1.93 -0.36 23.91
N SER A 428 -2.76 -0.30 22.87
CA SER A 428 -4.19 -0.54 22.96
C SER A 428 -4.49 -2.00 23.28
N LEU A 429 -4.99 -2.26 24.49
CA LEU A 429 -5.53 -3.55 24.89
C LEU A 429 -6.68 -4.02 23.98
N GLU A 430 -7.39 -3.09 23.34
CA GLU A 430 -8.50 -3.42 22.44
C GLU A 430 -8.00 -3.97 21.09
N LEU A 431 -6.89 -3.43 20.57
CA LEU A 431 -6.25 -3.99 19.37
C LEU A 431 -5.62 -5.35 19.67
N LEU A 432 -5.03 -5.50 20.86
CA LEU A 432 -4.37 -6.73 21.28
C LEU A 432 -5.38 -7.86 21.53
N SER A 433 -6.49 -7.58 22.22
CA SER A 433 -7.50 -8.59 22.58
C SER A 433 -8.17 -9.21 21.35
N THR A 434 -8.36 -8.42 20.30
CA THR A 434 -8.98 -8.87 19.03
C THR A 434 -8.03 -9.64 18.12
N ASN A 435 -6.71 -9.59 18.37
CA ASN A 435 -5.67 -10.12 17.47
C ASN A 435 -4.61 -10.97 18.20
N ILE A 436 -4.97 -11.64 19.30
CA ILE A 436 -4.03 -12.25 20.25
C ILE A 436 -3.02 -13.22 19.61
N ASP A 437 -3.44 -13.98 18.60
CA ASP A 437 -2.58 -14.94 17.88
C ASP A 437 -1.43 -14.26 17.11
N ASN A 438 -1.60 -12.97 16.79
CA ASN A 438 -0.63 -12.16 16.06
C ASN A 438 0.24 -11.28 16.96
N VAL A 439 0.05 -11.35 18.28
CA VAL A 439 0.76 -10.52 19.25
C VAL A 439 2.07 -11.19 19.69
N THR A 440 3.13 -10.38 19.77
CA THR A 440 4.38 -10.70 20.46
C THR A 440 4.63 -9.63 21.52
N LYS A 441 4.79 -10.07 22.77
CA LYS A 441 5.23 -9.20 23.86
C LYS A 441 6.76 -9.08 23.84
N LEU A 442 7.26 -7.85 23.99
CA LEU A 442 8.68 -7.57 24.16
C LEU A 442 9.11 -7.98 25.57
N GLU A 443 9.67 -9.18 25.68
CA GLU A 443 10.23 -9.70 26.92
C GLU A 443 11.75 -9.66 26.88
N ASN A 444 12.37 -9.04 27.88
CA ASN A 444 13.82 -8.97 27.95
C ASN A 444 14.39 -10.35 28.33
N LEU A 445 15.11 -10.99 27.41
CA LEU A 445 15.68 -12.32 27.62
C LEU A 445 16.71 -12.36 28.76
N ASN A 446 17.32 -11.22 29.12
CA ASN A 446 18.24 -11.13 30.25
C ASN A 446 17.57 -10.84 31.61
N GLY A 447 16.26 -10.53 31.62
CA GLY A 447 15.54 -10.07 32.81
C GLY A 447 15.10 -11.16 33.79
N SER A 448 15.08 -12.42 33.38
CA SER A 448 14.54 -13.55 34.16
C SER A 448 15.43 -14.05 35.31
N LYS A 449 16.48 -13.32 35.70
CA LYS A 449 17.38 -13.67 36.81
C LYS A 449 17.17 -12.90 38.12
N LYS A 450 16.10 -12.11 38.24
CA LYS A 450 15.74 -11.47 39.52
C LYS A 450 14.27 -11.66 39.85
N GLU A 451 13.98 -12.76 40.52
CA GLU A 451 12.95 -12.88 41.56
C GLU A 451 13.19 -14.22 42.26
N ALA A 452 13.88 -14.13 43.41
CA ALA A 452 13.99 -15.17 44.43
C ALA A 452 13.64 -14.50 45.76
#